data_AF-A8D726-F1
#
_entry.id   AF-A8D726-F1
#
_cell.length_a   1.000
_cell.length_b   1.000
_cell.length_c   1.000
_cell.angle_alpha   90.00
_cell.angle_beta   90.00
_cell.angle_gamma   90.00
#
_symmetry.space_group_name_H-M   'P 1'
#
loop_
_entity.id
_entity.type
_entity.pdbx_description
1 polymer ?
#
loop_
_entity_poly.entity_id
_entity_poly.type
_entity_poly.pdbx_seq_one_letter_code
_entity_poly.pdbx_strand_id
1 'polypeptide(L)'
;RGCPRGASYSWYIYSANRLKYPKIRKPLLKLWREARQTMAPVEAWASIVENKAKADSYKSKRGMGGFIRSNWEEVNEIIAASNVYTIKQYGPDRIVGYSPIPAMSMVSYAAGSRYLSLIGGVCLSFYDWYCDLPPASPMVWGEQTDV
;
A
#
# COMPACT_ATOMS: atom_id res chain seq x y z
N ARG A 1 -9.71 28.05 8.83
CA ARG A 1 -10.59 27.09 9.55
C ARG A 1 -11.60 26.52 8.54
N GLY A 2 -12.84 26.17 8.89
CA GLY A 2 -13.74 25.36 8.04
C GLY A 2 -13.86 25.77 6.55
N CYS A 3 -14.20 24.79 5.71
CA CYS A 3 -14.42 24.97 4.27
C CYS A 3 -15.56 24.02 3.81
N PRO A 4 -16.20 24.25 2.65
CA PRO A 4 -17.32 23.42 2.19
C PRO A 4 -16.95 21.94 1.98
N ARG A 5 -15.67 21.64 1.73
CA ARG A 5 -15.17 20.26 1.60
C ARG A 5 -15.15 19.54 2.95
N GLY A 6 -14.75 20.23 4.01
CA GLY A 6 -14.81 19.69 5.38
C GLY A 6 -16.24 19.54 5.88
N ALA A 7 -17.14 20.47 5.53
CA ALA A 7 -18.53 20.45 5.95
C ALA A 7 -19.31 19.23 5.41
N SER A 8 -18.91 18.67 4.27
CA SER A 8 -19.57 17.51 3.66
C SER A 8 -18.94 16.16 4.03
N TYR A 9 -17.89 16.13 4.85
CA TYR A 9 -17.14 14.90 5.13
C TYR A 9 -17.98 13.81 5.83
N SER A 10 -19.00 14.19 6.60
CA SER A 10 -19.93 13.26 7.27
C SER A 10 -20.63 12.30 6.31
N TRP A 11 -20.78 12.67 5.04
CA TRP A 11 -21.35 11.82 3.99
C TRP A 11 -20.62 10.47 3.89
N TYR A 12 -19.29 10.45 4.04
CA TYR A 12 -18.49 9.24 3.84
C TYR A 12 -18.73 8.14 4.88
N ILE A 13 -19.29 8.45 6.05
CA ILE A 13 -19.37 7.49 7.16
C ILE A 13 -20.27 6.31 6.78
N TYR A 14 -21.42 6.58 6.16
CA TYR A 14 -22.43 5.57 5.79
C TYR A 14 -22.83 5.61 4.31
N SER A 15 -22.12 6.36 3.46
CA SER A 15 -22.44 6.39 2.03
C SER A 15 -22.31 5.02 1.37
N ALA A 16 -22.97 4.87 0.22
CA ALA A 16 -22.89 3.67 -0.61
C ALA A 16 -21.45 3.32 -1.05
N ASN A 17 -20.51 4.27 -0.98
CA ASN A 17 -19.14 4.09 -1.40
C ASN A 17 -18.17 3.74 -0.25
N ARG A 18 -18.67 3.59 0.99
CA ARG A 18 -17.82 3.25 2.15
C ARG A 18 -17.21 1.86 2.01
N LEU A 19 -15.89 1.75 2.19
CA LEU A 19 -15.21 0.47 2.36
C LEU A 19 -15.51 -0.11 3.75
N LYS A 20 -16.18 -1.27 3.77
CA LYS A 20 -16.64 -1.94 5.01
C LYS A 20 -15.80 -3.17 5.40
N TYR A 21 -15.15 -3.80 4.43
CA TYR A 21 -14.44 -5.06 4.61
C TYR A 21 -13.13 -5.05 3.81
N PRO A 22 -12.12 -5.84 4.20
CA PRO A 22 -10.98 -6.09 3.34
C PRO A 22 -11.46 -6.73 2.03
N LYS A 23 -10.92 -6.21 0.92
CA LYS A 23 -11.25 -6.66 -0.44
C LYS A 23 -9.97 -7.10 -1.13
N ILE A 24 -10.07 -8.18 -1.89
CA ILE A 24 -8.98 -8.70 -2.70
C ILE A 24 -9.50 -9.10 -4.08
N ARG A 25 -8.63 -9.07 -5.08
CA ARG A 25 -8.98 -9.45 -6.46
C ARG A 25 -9.22 -10.95 -6.52
N LYS A 26 -10.38 -11.39 -7.05
CA LYS A 26 -10.77 -12.81 -7.11
C LYS A 26 -9.69 -13.73 -7.73
N PRO A 27 -9.10 -13.41 -8.90
CA PRO A 27 -7.98 -14.17 -9.46
C PRO A 27 -6.81 -14.42 -8.51
N LEU A 28 -6.36 -13.40 -7.77
CA LEU A 28 -5.26 -13.55 -6.82
C LEU A 28 -5.66 -14.45 -5.65
N LEU A 29 -6.86 -14.25 -5.09
CA LEU A 29 -7.31 -15.03 -3.95
C LEU A 29 -7.55 -16.50 -4.30
N LYS A 30 -8.01 -16.78 -5.53
CA LYS A 30 -8.12 -18.16 -6.03
C LYS A 30 -6.77 -18.86 -6.00
N LEU A 31 -5.74 -18.24 -6.60
CA LEU A 31 -4.38 -18.79 -6.62
C LEU A 31 -3.80 -18.94 -5.21
N TRP A 32 -4.03 -17.95 -4.35
CA TRP A 32 -3.59 -17.98 -2.95
C TRP A 32 -4.17 -19.17 -2.19
N ARG A 33 -5.50 -19.34 -2.24
CA ARG A 33 -6.18 -20.43 -1.53
C ARG A 33 -5.79 -21.79 -2.07
N GLU A 34 -5.61 -21.92 -3.39
CA GLU A 34 -5.11 -23.16 -4.01
C GLU A 34 -3.71 -23.51 -3.50
N ALA A 35 -2.78 -22.54 -3.46
CA ALA A 35 -1.42 -22.77 -2.98
C ALA A 35 -1.36 -23.05 -1.46
N ARG A 36 -2.17 -22.35 -0.66
CA ARG A 36 -2.21 -22.51 0.80
C ARG A 36 -2.76 -23.84 1.29
N GLN A 37 -3.34 -24.67 0.42
CA GLN A 37 -3.76 -26.02 0.78
C GLN A 37 -2.58 -26.93 1.13
N THR A 38 -1.42 -26.70 0.51
CA THR A 38 -0.25 -27.60 0.65
C THR A 38 1.05 -26.89 1.01
N MET A 39 1.12 -25.57 0.84
CA MET A 39 2.36 -24.80 1.01
C MET A 39 2.29 -23.85 2.20
N ALA A 40 3.43 -23.62 2.85
CA ALA A 40 3.56 -22.54 3.83
C ALA A 40 3.36 -21.16 3.17
N PRO A 41 2.99 -20.09 3.91
CA PRO A 41 2.60 -18.81 3.30
C PRO A 41 3.62 -18.20 2.34
N VAL A 42 4.89 -18.19 2.70
CA VAL A 42 5.98 -17.60 1.89
C VAL A 42 6.23 -18.42 0.62
N GLU A 43 6.18 -19.75 0.72
CA GLU A 43 6.31 -20.68 -0.41
C GLU A 43 5.10 -20.60 -1.34
N ALA A 44 3.89 -20.48 -0.77
CA ALA A 44 2.66 -20.27 -1.50
C ALA A 44 2.76 -19.00 -2.36
N TRP A 45 3.25 -17.90 -1.77
CA TRP A 45 3.49 -16.66 -2.52
C TRP A 45 4.52 -16.86 -3.64
N ALA A 46 5.67 -17.48 -3.35
CA ALA A 46 6.70 -17.78 -4.34
C ALA A 46 6.13 -18.55 -5.54
N SER A 47 5.34 -19.61 -5.30
CA SER A 47 4.72 -20.45 -6.34
C SER A 47 3.76 -19.69 -7.28
N ILE A 48 3.28 -18.52 -6.84
CA ILE A 48 2.37 -17.64 -7.60
C ILE A 48 3.18 -16.62 -8.40
N VAL A 49 4.13 -15.94 -7.76
CA VAL A 49 4.84 -14.81 -8.38
C VAL A 49 5.99 -15.22 -9.29
N GLU A 50 6.61 -16.37 -9.07
CA GLU A 50 7.67 -16.92 -9.92
C GLU A 50 7.09 -17.57 -11.20
N ASN A 51 5.81 -17.96 -11.17
CA ASN A 51 5.13 -18.45 -12.35
C ASN A 51 4.54 -17.27 -13.15
N LYS A 52 5.14 -16.96 -14.30
CA LYS A 52 4.72 -15.85 -15.17
C LYS A 52 3.23 -15.90 -15.54
N ALA A 53 2.71 -17.07 -15.91
CA ALA A 53 1.30 -17.21 -16.29
C ALA A 53 0.35 -16.90 -15.12
N LYS A 54 0.67 -17.41 -13.91
CA LYS A 54 -0.10 -17.08 -12.70
C LYS A 54 -0.01 -15.60 -12.36
N ALA A 55 1.19 -15.01 -12.40
CA ALA A 55 1.41 -13.59 -12.13
C ALA A 55 0.61 -12.69 -13.10
N ASP A 56 0.67 -12.98 -14.39
CA ASP A 56 -0.04 -12.23 -15.43
C ASP A 56 -1.56 -12.35 -15.28
N SER A 57 -2.06 -13.51 -14.83
CA SER A 57 -3.49 -13.76 -14.67
C SER A 57 -4.20 -12.82 -13.68
N TYR A 58 -3.51 -12.38 -12.60
CA TYR A 58 -4.09 -11.44 -11.64
C TYR A 58 -3.65 -9.99 -11.89
N LYS A 59 -2.44 -9.76 -12.41
CA LYS A 59 -1.94 -8.42 -12.73
C LYS A 59 -2.73 -7.76 -13.86
N SER A 60 -3.07 -8.50 -14.91
CA SER A 60 -3.89 -8.02 -16.04
C SER A 60 -5.32 -7.64 -15.67
N LYS A 61 -5.78 -7.99 -14.46
CA LYS A 61 -7.13 -7.68 -13.96
C LYS A 61 -7.16 -6.47 -13.00
N ARG A 62 -6.05 -5.75 -12.84
CA ARG A 62 -6.01 -4.47 -12.11
C ARG A 62 -6.86 -3.43 -12.85
N GLY A 63 -7.79 -2.77 -12.16
CA GLY A 63 -8.73 -1.81 -12.76
C GLY A 63 -10.00 -2.44 -13.37
N MET A 64 -10.09 -3.76 -13.50
CA MET A 64 -11.15 -4.44 -14.27
C MET A 64 -12.29 -5.03 -13.41
N GLY A 65 -12.56 -4.48 -12.21
CA GLY A 65 -13.57 -5.02 -11.30
C GLY A 65 -13.25 -6.43 -10.75
N GLY A 66 -14.23 -7.09 -10.11
CA GLY A 66 -14.01 -8.44 -9.55
C GLY A 66 -13.29 -8.48 -8.20
N PHE A 67 -13.50 -7.46 -7.37
CA PHE A 67 -13.16 -7.53 -5.95
C PHE A 67 -14.14 -8.43 -5.22
N ILE A 68 -13.62 -9.27 -4.33
CA ILE A 68 -14.40 -10.09 -3.41
C ILE A 68 -14.03 -9.74 -1.97
N ARG A 69 -14.98 -9.95 -1.06
CA ARG A 69 -14.76 -9.81 0.38
C ARG A 69 -13.78 -10.88 0.86
N SER A 70 -12.85 -10.48 1.73
CA SER A 70 -11.94 -11.34 2.48
C SER A 70 -12.10 -11.06 3.99
N ASN A 71 -11.19 -11.55 4.81
CA ASN A 71 -11.05 -11.24 6.24
C ASN A 71 -9.64 -10.69 6.53
N TRP A 72 -9.42 -10.19 7.75
CA TRP A 72 -8.16 -9.54 8.11
C TRP A 72 -7.01 -10.55 8.18
N GLU A 73 -7.27 -11.75 8.70
CA GLU A 73 -6.28 -12.82 8.83
C GLU A 73 -5.70 -13.20 7.45
N GLU A 74 -6.57 -13.40 6.46
CA GLU A 74 -6.21 -13.80 5.09
C GLU A 74 -5.40 -12.71 4.38
N VAL A 75 -5.82 -11.44 4.45
CA VAL A 75 -5.06 -10.37 3.79
C VAL A 75 -3.75 -10.04 4.49
N ASN A 76 -3.70 -10.12 5.83
CA ASN A 76 -2.48 -9.90 6.59
C ASN A 76 -1.43 -11.00 6.31
N GLU A 77 -1.85 -12.27 6.24
CA GLU A 77 -0.96 -13.38 5.89
C GLU A 77 -0.38 -13.20 4.47
N ILE A 78 -1.22 -12.83 3.49
CA ILE A 78 -0.77 -12.57 2.11
C ILE A 78 0.26 -11.43 2.06
N ILE A 79 -0.03 -10.30 2.71
CA ILE A 79 0.85 -9.12 2.71
C ILE A 79 2.18 -9.45 3.37
N ALA A 80 2.15 -10.11 4.55
CA ALA A 80 3.35 -10.51 5.26
C ALA A 80 4.19 -11.53 4.46
N ALA A 81 3.57 -12.54 3.87
CA ALA A 81 4.25 -13.53 3.03
C ALA A 81 4.91 -12.88 1.81
N SER A 82 4.20 -11.97 1.14
CA SER A 82 4.72 -11.18 0.03
C SER A 82 5.94 -10.36 0.44
N ASN A 83 5.87 -9.69 1.59
CA ASN A 83 6.96 -8.87 2.10
C ASN A 83 8.18 -9.71 2.47
N VAL A 84 8.00 -10.80 3.23
CA VAL A 84 9.10 -11.71 3.61
C VAL A 84 9.78 -12.31 2.38
N TYR A 85 9.00 -12.79 1.41
CA TYR A 85 9.55 -13.30 0.15
C TYR A 85 10.37 -12.22 -0.58
N THR A 86 9.82 -11.01 -0.71
CA THR A 86 10.47 -9.93 -1.46
C THR A 86 11.78 -9.51 -0.79
N ILE A 87 11.77 -9.31 0.54
CA ILE A 87 12.97 -8.99 1.33
C ILE A 87 14.03 -10.07 1.13
N LYS A 88 13.65 -11.34 1.28
CA LYS A 88 14.58 -12.47 1.22
C LYS A 88 15.22 -12.64 -0.17
N GLN A 89 14.45 -12.44 -1.24
CA GLN A 89 14.92 -12.72 -2.60
C GLN A 89 15.56 -11.51 -3.30
N TYR A 90 15.10 -10.29 -3.00
CA TYR A 90 15.47 -9.10 -3.77
C TYR A 90 16.01 -7.95 -2.92
N GLY A 91 15.94 -8.06 -1.60
CA GLY A 91 16.31 -7.00 -0.67
C GLY A 91 15.09 -6.19 -0.18
N PRO A 92 15.22 -5.54 0.98
CA PRO A 92 14.09 -4.85 1.62
C PRO A 92 13.66 -3.57 0.90
N ASP A 93 14.57 -2.95 0.16
CA ASP A 93 14.33 -1.75 -0.64
C ASP A 93 13.42 -1.98 -1.87
N ARG A 94 13.05 -3.23 -2.17
CA ARG A 94 12.01 -3.58 -3.15
C ARG A 94 10.59 -3.48 -2.58
N ILE A 95 10.46 -3.16 -1.30
CA ILE A 95 9.19 -2.81 -0.66
C ILE A 95 9.15 -1.30 -0.47
N VAL A 96 8.18 -0.66 -1.13
CA VAL A 96 8.00 0.79 -1.13
C VAL A 96 6.65 1.15 -0.49
N GLY A 97 6.62 2.27 0.23
CA GLY A 97 5.38 2.88 0.71
C GLY A 97 5.29 4.33 0.29
N TYR A 98 4.08 4.74 -0.07
CA TYR A 98 3.74 6.11 -0.39
C TYR A 98 2.65 6.59 0.57
N SER A 99 2.98 7.58 1.40
CA SER A 99 2.02 8.27 2.28
C SER A 99 2.46 9.71 2.39
N PRO A 100 1.64 10.70 1.99
CA PRO A 100 2.07 12.10 1.95
C PRO A 100 1.66 12.86 3.22
N ILE A 101 2.21 14.07 3.38
CA ILE A 101 1.78 15.12 4.33
C ILE A 101 1.50 14.60 5.77
N PRO A 102 2.55 14.29 6.56
CA PRO A 102 2.39 13.84 7.94
C PRO A 102 1.65 14.85 8.83
N ALA A 103 1.74 16.15 8.52
CA ALA A 103 1.11 17.22 9.31
C ALA A 103 -0.43 17.09 9.39
N MET A 104 -1.09 16.47 8.40
CA MET A 104 -2.55 16.30 8.41
C MET A 104 -3.03 15.18 9.35
N SER A 105 -2.19 14.17 9.60
CA SER A 105 -2.52 13.03 10.48
C SER A 105 -1.27 12.24 10.88
N MET A 106 -0.51 12.78 11.85
CA MET A 106 0.85 12.33 12.18
C MET A 106 0.96 10.83 12.47
N VAL A 107 0.09 10.29 13.33
CA VAL A 107 0.14 8.88 13.71
C VAL A 107 -0.32 7.97 12.57
N SER A 108 -1.29 8.41 11.76
CA SER A 108 -1.73 7.67 10.58
C SER A 108 -0.61 7.54 9.55
N TYR A 109 0.17 8.61 9.33
CA TYR A 109 1.40 8.57 8.52
C TYR A 109 2.44 7.64 9.15
N ALA A 110 2.70 7.82 10.46
CA ALA A 110 3.74 7.09 11.19
C ALA A 110 3.49 5.57 11.22
N ALA A 111 2.23 5.12 11.17
CA ALA A 111 1.89 3.70 11.20
C ALA A 111 2.56 2.93 10.06
N GLY A 112 2.44 3.42 8.82
CA GLY A 112 3.04 2.80 7.64
C GLY A 112 4.55 3.02 7.55
N SER A 113 5.01 4.25 7.77
CA SER A 113 6.44 4.59 7.67
C SER A 113 7.28 3.89 8.73
N ARG A 114 6.79 3.74 9.97
CA ARG A 114 7.47 2.95 11.01
C ARG A 114 7.60 1.49 10.60
N TYR A 115 6.53 0.86 10.11
CA TYR A 115 6.58 -0.54 9.66
C TYR A 115 7.64 -0.73 8.56
N LEU A 116 7.63 0.13 7.55
CA LEU A 116 8.57 0.06 6.42
C LEU A 116 10.01 0.28 6.88
N SER A 117 10.27 1.33 7.66
CA SER A 117 11.63 1.63 8.16
C SER A 117 12.19 0.50 9.03
N LEU A 118 11.35 -0.19 9.82
CA LEU A 118 11.78 -1.33 10.64
C LEU A 118 12.18 -2.55 9.79
N ILE A 119 11.52 -2.78 8.65
CA ILE A 119 11.87 -3.88 7.75
C ILE A 119 12.90 -3.49 6.69
N GLY A 120 13.36 -2.24 6.67
CA GLY A 120 14.31 -1.69 5.69
C GLY A 120 13.68 -1.28 4.34
N GLY A 121 12.36 -1.13 4.29
CA GLY A 121 11.64 -0.64 3.10
C GLY A 121 11.80 0.86 2.86
N VAL A 122 11.44 1.31 1.66
CA VAL A 122 11.60 2.70 1.23
C VAL A 122 10.34 3.52 1.50
N CYS A 123 10.50 4.63 2.21
CA CYS A 123 9.47 5.67 2.34
C CYS A 123 9.67 6.72 1.24
N LEU A 124 8.72 6.82 0.31
CA LEU A 124 8.80 7.77 -0.80
C LEU A 124 8.49 9.21 -0.33
N SER A 125 9.18 10.19 -0.94
CA SER A 125 8.92 11.61 -0.73
C SER A 125 7.58 12.04 -1.37
N PHE A 126 7.09 13.21 -0.97
CA PHE A 126 5.82 13.75 -1.46
C PHE A 126 5.89 15.22 -1.88
N TYR A 127 6.72 16.03 -1.23
CA TYR A 127 6.66 17.49 -1.35
C TYR A 127 7.27 18.00 -2.66
N ASP A 128 8.43 17.43 -3.02
CA ASP A 128 9.04 17.50 -4.34
C ASP A 128 8.15 16.86 -5.42
N TRP A 129 7.59 15.68 -5.16
CA TRP A 129 6.74 14.96 -6.11
C TRP A 129 5.46 15.72 -6.47
N TYR A 130 4.84 16.39 -5.50
CA TYR A 130 3.66 17.23 -5.73
C TYR A 130 3.99 18.59 -6.34
N CYS A 131 5.27 18.90 -6.55
CA CYS A 131 5.74 20.22 -6.95
C CYS A 131 5.34 21.32 -5.93
N ASP A 132 5.13 20.93 -4.67
CA ASP A 132 4.87 21.86 -3.57
C ASP A 132 6.18 22.40 -2.97
N LEU A 133 7.30 21.66 -3.12
CA LEU A 133 8.64 22.13 -2.79
C LEU A 133 9.04 23.26 -3.75
N PRO A 134 9.23 24.50 -3.29
CA PRO A 134 9.75 25.57 -4.12
C PRO A 134 11.27 25.46 -4.16
N PRO A 135 11.91 25.02 -5.26
CA PRO A 135 13.37 24.79 -5.25
C PRO A 135 14.18 26.07 -4.99
N ALA A 136 13.57 27.24 -5.25
CA ALA A 136 14.12 28.54 -4.89
C ALA A 136 14.41 28.67 -3.37
N SER A 137 13.59 28.06 -2.49
CA SER A 137 13.80 28.16 -1.04
C SER A 137 15.09 27.50 -0.59
N PRO A 138 15.36 26.22 -0.90
CA PRO A 138 16.66 25.61 -0.60
C PRO A 138 17.84 26.34 -1.27
N MET A 139 17.66 26.86 -2.49
CA MET A 139 18.71 27.58 -3.22
C MET A 139 19.11 28.91 -2.58
N VAL A 140 18.14 29.67 -2.04
CA VAL A 140 18.39 31.00 -1.47
C VAL A 140 18.69 30.94 0.03
N TRP A 141 17.99 30.07 0.77
CA TRP A 141 18.02 30.07 2.23
C TRP A 141 18.51 28.77 2.86
N GLY A 142 18.73 27.71 2.06
CA GLY A 142 19.07 26.40 2.62
C GLY A 142 17.94 25.75 3.43
N GLU A 143 16.69 26.21 3.26
CA GLU A 143 15.50 25.74 3.97
C GLU A 143 14.51 25.08 3.01
N GLN A 144 13.79 24.04 3.46
CA GLN A 144 12.85 23.29 2.63
C GLN A 144 11.76 24.21 2.08
N THR A 145 11.10 24.95 2.96
CA THR A 145 10.13 25.99 2.64
C THR A 145 10.09 26.97 3.80
N ASP A 146 10.30 28.24 3.50
CA ASP A 146 10.09 29.33 4.45
C ASP A 146 8.60 29.43 4.85
N VAL A 147 8.32 29.75 6.12
CA VAL A 147 6.96 29.88 6.67
C VAL A 147 6.60 31.34 6.86
#